data_AF-X0V5Z1-F1
#
_entry.id   AF-X0V5Z1-F1
#
_cell.length_a   1.000
_cell.length_b   1.000
_cell.length_c   1.000
_cell.angle_alpha   90.00
_cell.angle_beta   90.00
_cell.angle_gamma   90.00
#
_symmetry.space_group_name_H-M   'P 1'
#
loop_
_entity.id
_entity.type
_entity.pdbx_description
1 polymer ?
#
loop_
_entity_poly.entity_id
_entity_poly.type
_entity_poly.pdbx_seq_one_letter_code
_entity_poly.pdbx_strand_id
1 'polypeptide(L)'
;GWDSSAVIANNLIMGNGGPGGGVETFKSIPSIVNNTILDGIRCNGCSPLVTNCIVWGNGIEATAIVNYSCVEGGFSGIGNISGEPLFVDSTNGDYHLQPDSPCIDEGDPDYVAEPNGIDLDGYPRILDGDSDGFAVVDMGAYEFLANVPCCFGVNHLRIATESDKKGKGKGRGSDIDIKGTFNPAVPIDLAVDDVTFFIDDGQGNVLDFFIPAGSFKPEGKPEHQKFKYDSPKGSRPDIKARFDLLKCTFELKAEKVPKNGKIASTTLAVAMYV
;
A
#
# COMPACT_ATOMS: atom_id res chain seq x y z
N GLY A 1 -5.77 39.31 19.57
CA GLY A 1 -5.83 38.04 20.31
C GLY A 1 -4.70 37.18 19.80
N TRP A 2 -4.06 36.40 20.66
CA TRP A 2 -2.94 35.52 20.31
C TRP A 2 -3.42 34.13 19.83
N ASP A 3 -4.67 34.04 19.36
CA ASP A 3 -5.27 32.79 18.91
C ASP A 3 -4.89 32.52 17.45
N SER A 4 -3.61 32.21 17.20
CA SER A 4 -3.19 31.59 15.93
C SER A 4 -3.29 30.08 16.05
N SER A 5 -4.23 29.46 15.34
CA SER A 5 -4.31 28.00 15.19
C SER A 5 -3.42 27.59 14.03
N ALA A 6 -2.14 27.36 14.31
CA ALA A 6 -1.24 26.77 13.33
C ALA A 6 -1.67 25.32 13.07
N VAL A 7 -1.60 24.89 11.81
CA VAL A 7 -1.77 23.49 11.42
C VAL A 7 -0.39 22.95 11.07
N ILE A 8 0.02 21.88 11.76
CA ILE A 8 1.24 21.13 11.49
C ILE A 8 0.76 19.76 11.01
N ALA A 9 0.91 19.50 9.71
CA ALA A 9 0.32 18.32 9.07
C ALA A 9 1.29 17.60 8.15
N ASN A 10 1.28 16.27 8.16
CA ASN A 10 2.01 15.43 7.20
C ASN A 10 3.54 15.66 7.21
N ASN A 11 4.16 15.78 8.39
CA ASN A 11 5.59 15.99 8.53
C ASN A 11 6.29 14.86 9.28
N LEU A 12 7.54 14.61 8.90
CA LEU A 12 8.52 13.89 9.71
C LEU A 12 9.37 14.93 10.44
N ILE A 13 9.28 14.95 11.76
CA ILE A 13 9.95 15.91 12.64
C ILE A 13 10.94 15.15 13.52
N MET A 14 12.23 15.27 13.19
CA MET A 14 13.32 14.53 13.82
C MET A 14 14.62 15.32 13.87
N GLY A 15 15.51 14.97 14.81
CA GLY A 15 16.85 15.52 14.89
C GLY A 15 16.93 16.93 15.50
N ASN A 16 15.87 17.39 16.15
CA ASN A 16 15.83 18.66 16.86
C ASN A 16 16.27 18.49 18.32
N GLY A 17 17.08 19.43 18.82
CA GLY A 17 17.63 19.34 20.18
C GLY A 17 16.69 19.85 21.26
N GLY A 18 16.59 19.11 22.37
CA GLY A 18 15.89 19.49 23.61
C GLY A 18 14.52 18.82 23.77
N PRO A 19 13.96 18.73 25.00
CA PRO A 19 12.60 18.21 25.18
C PRO A 19 11.61 19.19 24.53
N GLY A 20 10.66 18.68 23.74
CA GLY A 20 9.79 19.51 22.89
C GLY A 20 10.51 20.14 21.69
N GLY A 21 11.70 19.63 21.33
CA GLY A 21 12.49 20.15 20.23
C GLY A 21 11.80 20.00 18.87
N GLY A 22 10.86 19.07 18.74
CA GLY A 22 10.13 18.83 17.50
C GLY A 22 9.09 19.91 17.23
N VAL A 23 8.11 20.02 18.12
CA VAL A 23 7.06 21.05 18.03
C VAL A 23 7.00 21.84 19.33
N GLU A 24 7.35 23.12 19.26
CA GLU A 24 7.17 24.05 20.37
C GLU A 24 6.15 25.14 20.00
N THR A 25 5.13 25.31 20.83
CA THR A 25 4.12 26.35 20.64
C THR A 25 3.84 27.13 21.92
N PHE A 26 3.37 28.37 21.76
CA PHE A 26 3.14 29.32 22.85
C PHE A 26 1.76 29.97 22.72
N LYS A 27 0.94 29.87 23.78
CA LYS A 27 -0.35 30.56 23.89
C LYS A 27 -1.28 30.40 22.66
N SER A 28 -1.32 29.20 22.09
CA SER A 28 -2.13 28.83 20.93
C SER A 28 -2.96 27.55 21.17
N ILE A 29 -3.65 27.07 20.13
CA ILE A 29 -4.31 25.76 20.10
C ILE A 29 -3.93 25.15 18.74
N PRO A 30 -2.68 24.66 18.56
CA PRO A 30 -2.26 24.15 17.28
C PRO A 30 -2.96 22.82 16.97
N SER A 31 -3.31 22.63 15.71
CA SER A 31 -3.72 21.31 15.19
C SER A 31 -2.49 20.60 14.67
N ILE A 32 -2.20 19.43 15.21
CA ILE A 32 -1.04 18.60 14.88
C ILE A 32 -1.61 17.28 14.38
N VAL A 33 -1.55 17.06 13.07
CA VAL A 33 -2.24 15.95 12.40
C VAL A 33 -1.29 15.16 11.51
N ASN A 34 -1.36 13.82 11.51
CA ASN A 34 -0.61 13.01 10.53
C ASN A 34 0.92 13.24 10.55
N ASN A 35 1.53 13.46 11.71
CA ASN A 35 2.98 13.67 11.81
C ASN A 35 3.66 12.49 12.49
N THR A 36 4.89 12.21 12.09
CA THR A 36 5.83 11.39 12.87
C THR A 36 6.81 12.33 13.57
N ILE A 37 6.76 12.40 14.89
CA ILE A 37 7.49 13.37 15.72
C ILE A 37 8.35 12.62 16.72
N LEU A 38 9.67 12.74 16.59
CA LEU A 38 10.65 11.98 17.39
C LEU A 38 11.34 12.82 18.47
N ASP A 39 11.17 14.14 18.39
CA ASP A 39 11.78 15.11 19.31
C ASP A 39 10.75 15.71 20.29
N GLY A 40 9.55 15.13 20.33
CA GLY A 40 8.47 15.47 21.25
C GLY A 40 7.76 16.78 20.96
N ILE A 41 6.70 17.02 21.73
CA ILE A 41 5.84 18.20 21.62
C ILE A 41 5.87 18.95 22.95
N ARG A 42 6.09 20.26 22.93
CA ARG A 42 5.94 21.14 24.10
C ARG A 42 4.97 22.27 23.81
N CYS A 43 4.09 22.53 24.79
CA CYS A 43 3.13 23.62 24.71
C CYS A 43 3.16 24.49 25.97
N ASN A 44 3.57 25.75 25.83
CA ASN A 44 3.62 26.72 26.93
C ASN A 44 2.34 27.59 26.97
N GLY A 45 1.45 27.26 27.91
CA GLY A 45 0.18 27.98 28.10
C GLY A 45 -0.81 27.77 26.95
N CYS A 46 -0.81 26.58 26.36
CA CYS A 46 -1.60 26.20 25.21
C CYS A 46 -2.08 24.75 25.29
N SER A 47 -3.02 24.40 24.41
CA SER A 47 -3.64 23.07 24.38
C SER A 47 -3.66 22.52 22.96
N PRO A 48 -2.62 21.76 22.54
CA PRO A 48 -2.55 21.23 21.20
C PRO A 48 -3.60 20.13 21.00
N LEU A 49 -4.17 20.08 19.80
CA LEU A 49 -5.00 18.98 19.32
C LEU A 49 -4.09 18.07 18.49
N VAL A 50 -3.86 16.84 18.96
CA VAL A 50 -2.97 15.88 18.31
C VAL A 50 -3.80 14.70 17.83
N THR A 51 -3.80 14.45 16.52
CA THR A 51 -4.58 13.37 15.90
C THR A 51 -3.75 12.65 14.85
N ASN A 52 -3.89 11.33 14.69
CA ASN A 52 -3.21 10.52 13.68
C ASN A 52 -1.68 10.70 13.68
N CYS A 53 -1.08 10.98 14.84
CA CYS A 53 0.35 11.22 14.94
C CYS A 53 1.06 10.02 15.56
N ILE A 54 2.31 9.81 15.16
CA ILE A 54 3.27 9.05 15.97
C ILE A 54 4.13 10.06 16.72
N VAL A 55 4.14 9.99 18.06
CA VAL A 55 4.99 10.81 18.92
C VAL A 55 5.86 9.89 19.77
N TRP A 56 7.15 9.84 19.45
CA TRP A 56 8.10 8.89 20.05
C TRP A 56 9.38 9.58 20.55
N GLY A 57 10.10 8.96 21.48
CA GLY A 57 11.41 9.40 22.00
C GLY A 57 11.37 10.51 23.07
N ASN A 58 10.43 11.45 22.98
CA ASN A 58 10.37 12.60 23.91
C ASN A 58 8.94 13.00 24.33
N GLY A 59 7.93 12.22 23.94
CA GLY A 59 6.54 12.35 24.37
C GLY A 59 5.91 13.73 24.16
N ILE A 60 4.89 14.03 24.96
CA ILE A 60 4.10 15.27 24.89
C ILE A 60 4.15 15.96 26.26
N GLU A 61 4.87 17.09 26.34
CA GLU A 61 4.95 17.96 27.51
C GLU A 61 3.94 19.12 27.36
N ALA A 62 2.65 18.80 27.45
CA ALA A 62 1.56 19.76 27.30
C ALA A 62 0.24 19.24 27.92
N THR A 63 -0.67 20.16 28.25
CA THR A 63 -2.09 19.81 28.43
C THR A 63 -2.74 19.68 27.05
N ALA A 64 -2.58 18.52 26.43
CA ALA A 64 -3.04 18.21 25.08
C ALA A 64 -4.37 17.45 25.07
N ILE A 65 -5.10 17.56 23.96
CA ILE A 65 -6.14 16.60 23.58
C ILE A 65 -5.53 15.74 22.49
N VAL A 66 -5.39 14.45 22.76
CA VAL A 66 -4.73 13.49 21.87
C VAL A 66 -5.72 12.38 21.58
N ASN A 67 -6.03 12.13 20.31
CA ASN A 67 -6.85 10.98 19.89
C ASN A 67 -6.21 10.30 18.68
N TYR A 68 -6.52 9.02 18.47
CA TYR A 68 -6.06 8.23 17.33
C TYR A 68 -4.57 8.41 17.03
N SER A 69 -3.74 8.45 18.07
CA SER A 69 -2.30 8.71 17.94
C SER A 69 -1.49 7.68 18.70
N CYS A 70 -0.32 7.34 18.17
CA CYS A 70 0.63 6.45 18.79
C CYS A 70 1.63 7.27 19.60
N VAL A 71 1.60 7.15 20.93
CA VAL A 71 2.40 8.00 21.83
C VAL A 71 3.20 7.13 22.78
N GLU A 72 4.51 7.35 22.81
CA GLU A 72 5.41 6.68 23.75
C GLU A 72 4.97 6.91 25.20
N GLY A 73 4.86 5.82 25.97
CA GLY A 73 4.35 5.87 27.35
C GLY A 73 2.83 6.07 27.48
N GLY A 74 2.13 6.23 26.35
CA GLY A 74 0.68 6.36 26.26
C GLY A 74 0.14 7.75 26.57
N PHE A 75 -1.09 8.01 26.12
CA PHE A 75 -1.80 9.26 26.39
C PHE A 75 -3.31 9.00 26.50
N SER A 76 -3.99 9.69 27.42
CA SER A 76 -5.44 9.54 27.58
C SER A 76 -6.19 10.13 26.38
N GLY A 77 -7.11 9.37 25.80
CA GLY A 77 -7.91 9.79 24.67
C GLY A 77 -8.53 8.60 23.96
N ILE A 78 -9.29 8.87 22.91
CA ILE A 78 -9.94 7.84 22.09
C ILE A 78 -8.91 7.31 21.09
N GLY A 79 -8.85 5.99 20.91
CA GLY A 79 -8.04 5.36 19.85
C GLY A 79 -6.53 5.55 19.97
N ASN A 80 -6.00 6.03 21.10
CA ASN A 80 -4.56 6.17 21.25
C ASN A 80 -3.89 4.82 21.50
N ILE A 81 -2.69 4.68 20.94
CA ILE A 81 -1.87 3.49 21.01
C ILE A 81 -0.57 3.83 21.76
N SER A 82 -0.07 2.88 22.55
CA SER A 82 1.22 3.01 23.25
C SER A 82 2.21 1.90 22.90
N GLY A 83 1.84 1.03 21.94
CA GLY A 83 2.74 0.02 21.40
C GLY A 83 3.84 0.64 20.54
N GLU A 84 4.96 -0.07 20.39
CA GLU A 84 6.04 0.35 19.50
C GLU A 84 5.52 0.55 18.07
N PRO A 85 5.84 1.66 17.38
CA PRO A 85 5.43 1.88 15.99
C PRO A 85 6.05 0.92 14.97
N LEU A 86 7.08 0.15 15.37
CA LEU A 86 7.80 -0.80 14.51
C LEU A 86 8.30 -0.16 13.20
N PHE A 87 9.14 0.86 13.29
CA PHE A 87 9.78 1.46 12.11
C PHE A 87 10.74 0.51 11.40
N VAL A 88 10.86 0.60 10.07
CA VAL A 88 11.77 -0.23 9.26
C VAL A 88 13.23 -0.08 9.68
N ASP A 89 13.74 1.16 9.77
CA ASP A 89 15.11 1.43 10.21
C ASP A 89 15.24 2.85 10.79
N SER A 90 14.71 3.02 12.00
CA SER A 90 14.77 4.30 12.72
C SER A 90 16.21 4.77 13.02
N THR A 91 17.19 3.86 13.04
CA THR A 91 18.60 4.23 13.27
C THR A 91 19.20 4.95 12.06
N ASN A 92 18.76 4.59 10.85
CA ASN A 92 19.19 5.23 9.60
C ASN A 92 18.18 6.24 9.05
N GLY A 93 17.09 6.50 9.77
CA GLY A 93 16.11 7.53 9.43
C GLY A 93 14.95 7.05 8.55
N ASP A 94 14.77 5.74 8.43
CA ASP A 94 13.63 5.14 7.74
C ASP A 94 12.50 4.88 8.73
N TYR A 95 11.48 5.73 8.68
CA TYR A 95 10.33 5.73 9.57
C TYR A 95 9.05 5.22 8.91
N HIS A 96 9.18 4.46 7.82
CA HIS A 96 8.08 3.64 7.33
C HIS A 96 7.73 2.58 8.38
N LEU A 97 6.45 2.21 8.44
CA LEU A 97 5.96 1.17 9.33
C LEU A 97 6.31 -0.21 8.77
N GLN A 98 6.65 -1.15 9.66
CA GLN A 98 6.73 -2.57 9.32
C GLN A 98 5.30 -3.17 9.24
N PRO A 99 5.10 -4.27 8.51
CA PRO A 99 3.77 -4.88 8.32
C PRO A 99 3.01 -5.24 9.60
N ASP A 100 3.71 -5.52 10.71
CA ASP A 100 3.10 -5.87 12.00
C ASP A 100 2.88 -4.64 12.91
N SER A 101 3.06 -3.43 12.39
CA SER A 101 2.93 -2.20 13.17
C SER A 101 1.50 -2.02 13.68
N PRO A 102 1.30 -1.66 14.96
CA PRO A 102 -0.02 -1.35 15.48
C PRO A 102 -0.53 0.03 15.02
N CYS A 103 0.23 0.76 14.20
CA CYS A 103 -0.12 2.10 13.72
C CYS A 103 -0.82 2.11 12.35
N ILE A 104 -0.86 0.94 11.69
CA ILE A 104 -1.48 0.73 10.38
C ILE A 104 -3.00 0.66 10.55
N ASP A 105 -3.76 1.41 9.73
CA ASP A 105 -5.23 1.47 9.71
C ASP A 105 -5.90 1.82 11.06
N GLU A 106 -5.16 2.42 11.98
CA GLU A 106 -5.65 2.68 13.35
C GLU A 106 -5.84 4.18 13.65
N GLY A 107 -5.70 5.05 12.64
CA GLY A 107 -6.02 6.47 12.76
C GLY A 107 -7.51 6.76 12.91
N ASP A 108 -7.87 8.04 12.84
CA ASP A 108 -9.24 8.51 12.99
C ASP A 108 -10.11 8.00 11.83
N PRO A 109 -11.12 7.14 12.08
CA PRO A 109 -11.96 6.57 11.02
C PRO A 109 -12.85 7.60 10.34
N ASP A 110 -13.04 8.77 10.95
CA ASP A 110 -13.78 9.90 10.37
C ASP A 110 -12.85 10.92 9.67
N TYR A 111 -11.54 10.62 9.56
CA TYR A 111 -10.60 11.49 8.88
C TYR A 111 -10.97 11.65 7.39
N VAL A 112 -11.08 12.90 6.96
CA VAL A 112 -11.31 13.25 5.56
C VAL A 112 -10.05 13.90 5.03
N ALA A 113 -9.34 13.20 4.14
CA ALA A 113 -8.21 13.76 3.43
C ALA A 113 -8.65 14.93 2.55
N GLU A 114 -7.82 15.99 2.49
CA GLU A 114 -7.99 17.07 1.52
C GLU A 114 -7.97 16.51 0.09
N PRO A 115 -8.54 17.23 -0.91
CA PRO A 115 -8.45 16.83 -2.30
C PRO A 115 -6.98 16.67 -2.75
N ASN A 116 -6.58 15.45 -3.14
CA ASN A 116 -5.19 15.06 -3.41
C ASN A 116 -4.28 15.10 -2.17
N GLY A 117 -4.83 14.88 -0.98
CA GLY A 117 -4.06 14.69 0.25
C GLY A 117 -3.17 13.47 0.10
N ILE A 118 -1.86 13.71 0.14
CA ILE A 118 -0.83 12.70 0.02
C ILE A 118 0.05 12.67 1.27
N ASP A 119 0.66 11.53 1.56
CA ASP A 119 1.70 11.37 2.57
C ASP A 119 3.06 11.92 2.07
N LEU A 120 4.13 11.67 2.83
CA LEU A 120 5.47 12.14 2.48
C LEU A 120 6.10 11.43 1.27
N ASP A 121 5.63 10.23 0.92
CA ASP A 121 6.08 9.48 -0.26
C ASP A 121 5.22 9.79 -1.50
N GLY A 122 4.12 10.53 -1.31
CA GLY A 122 3.22 10.95 -2.37
C GLY A 122 2.04 10.00 -2.59
N TYR A 123 1.81 9.06 -1.68
CA TYR A 123 0.66 8.16 -1.70
C TYR A 123 -0.58 8.83 -1.08
N PRO A 124 -1.80 8.51 -1.55
CA PRO A 124 -3.03 9.02 -0.92
C PRO A 124 -3.04 8.73 0.60
N ARG A 125 -3.50 9.68 1.43
CA ARG A 125 -3.54 9.55 2.91
C ARG A 125 -4.53 8.53 3.49
N ILE A 126 -5.32 7.83 2.67
CA ILE A 126 -6.28 6.85 3.17
C ILE A 126 -6.11 5.64 2.26
N LEU A 127 -5.41 4.63 2.78
CA LEU A 127 -5.13 3.37 2.11
C LEU A 127 -5.61 2.22 2.98
N ASP A 128 -5.81 1.07 2.36
CA ASP A 128 -6.16 -0.17 3.06
C ASP A 128 -4.83 -0.91 3.30
N GLY A 129 -4.18 -0.56 4.41
CA GLY A 129 -2.84 -0.99 4.80
C GLY A 129 -2.80 -2.40 5.38
N ASP A 130 -3.92 -2.98 5.82
CA ASP A 130 -4.03 -4.37 6.24
C ASP A 130 -4.75 -5.29 5.23
N SER A 131 -5.27 -4.70 4.15
CA SER A 131 -5.98 -5.37 3.05
C SER A 131 -7.27 -6.09 3.48
N ASP A 132 -7.95 -5.62 4.53
CA ASP A 132 -9.23 -6.18 4.99
C ASP A 132 -10.46 -5.65 4.22
N GLY A 133 -10.25 -4.63 3.37
CA GLY A 133 -11.27 -3.96 2.56
C GLY A 133 -11.80 -2.65 3.16
N PHE A 134 -11.27 -2.21 4.30
CA PHE A 134 -11.65 -0.98 5.00
C PHE A 134 -10.43 -0.05 5.18
N ALA A 135 -10.25 0.86 4.23
CA ALA A 135 -9.19 1.86 4.32
C ALA A 135 -9.41 2.86 5.46
N VAL A 136 -8.44 2.96 6.37
CA VAL A 136 -8.34 3.99 7.40
C VAL A 136 -6.99 4.71 7.21
N VAL A 137 -6.85 5.90 7.76
CA VAL A 137 -5.56 6.62 7.72
C VAL A 137 -4.59 5.98 8.70
N ASP A 138 -3.35 5.77 8.29
CA ASP A 138 -2.30 5.35 9.21
C ASP A 138 -1.92 6.48 10.18
N MET A 139 -1.53 6.10 11.39
CA MET A 139 -0.91 7.07 12.29
C MET A 139 0.48 7.42 11.77
N GLY A 140 0.79 8.72 11.68
CA GLY A 140 2.12 9.22 11.32
C GLY A 140 2.19 9.88 9.95
N ALA A 141 3.43 10.10 9.51
CA ALA A 141 3.74 10.86 8.30
C ALA A 141 3.62 10.07 6.99
N TYR A 142 3.65 8.74 7.07
CA TYR A 142 3.64 7.80 5.96
C TYR A 142 2.43 6.88 6.08
N GLU A 143 1.81 6.54 4.95
CA GLU A 143 0.88 5.42 4.88
C GLU A 143 1.68 4.14 4.60
N PHE A 144 1.26 3.04 5.23
CA PHE A 144 1.78 1.73 4.96
C PHE A 144 1.10 1.15 3.72
N LEU A 145 1.93 0.57 2.86
CA LEU A 145 1.48 -0.11 1.67
C LEU A 145 1.56 -1.62 1.90
N ALA A 146 0.48 -2.24 2.38
CA ALA A 146 0.30 -3.66 2.11
C ALA A 146 -0.21 -3.82 0.69
N ASN A 147 0.63 -4.36 -0.21
CA ASN A 147 0.23 -5.05 -1.45
C ASN A 147 -1.14 -4.62 -2.02
N VAL A 148 -1.31 -3.31 -2.30
CA VAL A 148 -2.65 -2.74 -2.51
C VAL A 148 -3.18 -3.30 -3.83
N PRO A 149 -4.33 -4.00 -3.85
CA PRO A 149 -4.86 -4.55 -5.09
C PRO A 149 -5.17 -3.39 -6.05
N CYS A 150 -4.46 -3.33 -7.18
CA CYS A 150 -4.84 -2.42 -8.26
C CYS A 150 -6.29 -2.73 -8.66
N CYS A 151 -7.19 -1.77 -8.83
CA CYS A 151 -8.54 -2.10 -9.32
C CYS A 151 -8.50 -2.42 -10.84
N PHE A 152 -9.17 -3.50 -11.27
CA PHE A 152 -9.08 -4.03 -12.65
C PHE A 152 -10.26 -3.68 -13.55
N GLY A 153 -9.93 -3.41 -14.82
CA GLY A 153 -10.83 -3.58 -15.96
C GLY A 153 -10.32 -4.70 -16.87
N VAL A 154 -10.95 -5.88 -16.86
CA VAL A 154 -10.61 -6.96 -17.80
C VAL A 154 -11.27 -6.68 -19.15
N ASN A 155 -10.48 -6.24 -20.14
CA ASN A 155 -10.99 -5.93 -21.48
C ASN A 155 -11.05 -7.14 -22.42
N HIS A 156 -10.27 -8.19 -22.12
CA HIS A 156 -10.26 -9.42 -22.89
C HIS A 156 -9.78 -10.61 -22.04
N LEU A 157 -10.59 -11.65 -22.01
CA LEU A 157 -10.26 -12.92 -21.37
C LEU A 157 -10.48 -14.08 -22.34
N ARG A 158 -9.45 -14.92 -22.53
CA ARG A 158 -9.59 -16.22 -23.17
C ARG A 158 -8.96 -17.31 -22.31
N ILE A 159 -9.76 -18.31 -22.01
CA ILE A 159 -9.32 -19.57 -21.43
C ILE A 159 -9.64 -20.63 -22.46
N ALA A 160 -8.62 -21.14 -23.14
CA ALA A 160 -8.79 -22.22 -24.10
C ALA A 160 -8.63 -23.55 -23.36
N THR A 161 -9.74 -24.20 -23.05
CA THR A 161 -9.74 -25.59 -22.59
C THR A 161 -9.56 -26.53 -23.79
N GLU A 162 -8.94 -27.70 -23.60
CA GLU A 162 -8.66 -28.65 -24.70
C GLU A 162 -9.89 -29.05 -25.54
N SER A 163 -11.12 -28.88 -25.04
CA SER A 163 -12.36 -29.06 -25.80
C SER A 163 -12.45 -28.20 -27.06
N ASP A 164 -11.75 -27.06 -27.09
CA ASP A 164 -11.87 -26.05 -28.14
C ASP A 164 -10.86 -26.28 -29.28
N LYS A 165 -9.87 -27.16 -29.06
CA LYS A 165 -8.90 -27.59 -30.08
C LYS A 165 -9.31 -28.96 -30.61
N LYS A 166 -9.87 -29.00 -31.83
CA LYS A 166 -10.02 -30.24 -32.61
C LYS A 166 -8.64 -30.85 -32.89
N GLY A 167 -8.13 -31.71 -32.00
CA GLY A 167 -6.84 -32.38 -32.21
C GLY A 167 -6.41 -33.32 -31.08
N LYS A 168 -6.19 -34.58 -31.43
CA LYS A 168 -5.81 -35.70 -30.54
C LYS A 168 -4.43 -35.48 -29.88
N GLY A 169 -4.36 -35.53 -28.55
CA GLY A 169 -3.09 -35.65 -27.82
C GLY A 169 -3.29 -35.88 -26.32
N LYS A 170 -2.70 -36.94 -25.76
CA LYS A 170 -2.76 -37.28 -24.33
C LYS A 170 -2.03 -36.22 -23.47
N GLY A 171 -2.74 -35.62 -22.52
CA GLY A 171 -2.21 -35.05 -21.28
C GLY A 171 -1.40 -33.75 -21.39
N ARG A 172 -1.97 -32.66 -21.93
CA ARG A 172 -1.37 -31.32 -21.84
C ARG A 172 -2.37 -30.32 -21.22
N GLY A 173 -1.85 -29.29 -20.55
CA GLY A 173 -2.60 -28.36 -19.70
C GLY A 173 -3.53 -27.41 -20.46
N SER A 174 -4.24 -26.56 -19.72
CA SER A 174 -5.00 -25.44 -20.30
C SER A 174 -4.06 -24.30 -20.73
N ASP A 175 -4.48 -23.53 -21.74
CA ASP A 175 -3.81 -22.29 -22.13
C ASP A 175 -4.68 -21.09 -21.70
N ILE A 176 -4.05 -20.10 -21.07
CA ILE A 176 -4.70 -18.88 -20.58
C ILE A 176 -4.07 -17.68 -21.28
N ASP A 177 -4.91 -16.79 -21.82
CA ASP A 177 -4.52 -15.50 -22.41
C ASP A 177 -5.45 -14.40 -21.88
N ILE A 178 -4.90 -13.52 -21.05
CA ILE A 178 -5.61 -12.40 -20.41
C ILE A 178 -4.98 -11.11 -20.89
N LYS A 179 -5.83 -10.15 -21.29
CA LYS A 179 -5.43 -8.78 -21.55
C LYS A 179 -6.40 -7.85 -20.86
N GLY A 180 -5.86 -6.88 -20.14
CA GLY A 180 -6.68 -5.94 -19.41
C GLY A 180 -6.07 -4.58 -19.33
N THR A 181 -6.86 -3.68 -18.78
CA THR A 181 -6.38 -2.44 -18.20
C THR A 181 -6.38 -2.60 -16.69
N PHE A 182 -5.43 -1.93 -16.05
CA PHE A 182 -5.48 -1.70 -14.61
C PHE A 182 -5.66 -0.21 -14.40
N ASN A 183 -6.30 0.19 -13.31
CA ASN A 183 -6.24 1.57 -12.85
C ASN A 183 -5.48 1.54 -11.53
N PRO A 184 -4.16 1.75 -11.57
CA PRO A 184 -3.38 1.70 -10.34
C PRO A 184 -3.84 2.86 -9.44
N ALA A 185 -4.30 2.54 -8.23
CA ALA A 185 -4.53 3.57 -7.21
C ALA A 185 -3.20 4.24 -6.79
N VAL A 186 -2.09 3.52 -6.97
CA VAL A 186 -0.71 3.92 -6.67
C VAL A 186 0.27 3.52 -7.79
N PRO A 187 1.34 4.26 -8.09
CA PRO A 187 2.31 3.89 -9.12
C PRO A 187 2.90 2.49 -8.90
N ILE A 188 3.00 1.69 -9.95
CA ILE A 188 3.60 0.36 -9.94
C ILE A 188 5.10 0.47 -10.24
N ASP A 189 5.95 -0.08 -9.38
CA ASP A 189 7.38 -0.29 -9.63
C ASP A 189 7.75 -1.78 -9.62
N LEU A 190 7.77 -2.37 -10.82
CA LEU A 190 8.11 -3.77 -11.05
C LEU A 190 9.55 -4.16 -10.65
N ALA A 191 10.39 -3.20 -10.22
CA ALA A 191 11.70 -3.48 -9.63
C ALA A 191 11.61 -3.96 -8.18
N VAL A 192 10.61 -3.51 -7.43
CA VAL A 192 10.46 -3.76 -5.99
C VAL A 192 9.13 -4.45 -5.65
N ASP A 193 8.16 -4.41 -6.56
CA ASP A 193 6.84 -4.97 -6.36
C ASP A 193 6.70 -6.39 -6.94
N ASP A 194 6.17 -7.30 -6.14
CA ASP A 194 5.81 -8.66 -6.56
C ASP A 194 4.48 -8.62 -7.32
N VAL A 195 4.37 -9.33 -8.44
CA VAL A 195 3.14 -9.35 -9.24
C VAL A 195 2.46 -10.71 -9.13
N THR A 196 1.26 -10.76 -8.56
CA THR A 196 0.47 -12.00 -8.52
C THR A 196 -0.83 -11.88 -9.29
N PHE A 197 -1.00 -12.68 -10.35
CA PHE A 197 -2.30 -12.80 -11.02
C PHE A 197 -3.17 -13.84 -10.33
N PHE A 198 -4.26 -13.41 -9.71
CA PHE A 198 -5.29 -14.28 -9.15
C PHE A 198 -6.44 -14.44 -10.14
N ILE A 199 -6.84 -15.66 -10.40
CA ILE A 199 -7.87 -16.02 -11.36
C ILE A 199 -8.89 -16.92 -10.67
N ASP A 200 -10.05 -16.37 -10.32
CA ASP A 200 -11.17 -17.12 -9.73
C ASP A 200 -12.23 -17.45 -10.80
N ASP A 201 -12.64 -18.70 -10.91
CA ASP A 201 -13.67 -19.16 -11.85
C ASP A 201 -15.13 -18.91 -11.40
N GLY A 202 -15.31 -18.30 -10.23
CA GLY A 202 -16.60 -18.01 -9.59
C GLY A 202 -17.29 -19.26 -9.02
N GLN A 203 -16.63 -20.41 -9.03
CA GLN A 203 -17.11 -21.70 -8.51
C GLN A 203 -16.21 -22.21 -7.37
N GLY A 204 -15.44 -21.31 -6.76
CA GLY A 204 -14.55 -21.58 -5.63
C GLY A 204 -13.19 -22.17 -6.04
N ASN A 205 -12.74 -21.94 -7.28
CA ASN A 205 -11.48 -22.47 -7.77
C ASN A 205 -10.63 -21.33 -8.31
N VAL A 206 -9.42 -21.27 -7.77
CA VAL A 206 -8.51 -20.16 -7.98
C VAL A 206 -7.21 -20.69 -8.58
N LEU A 207 -6.68 -19.96 -9.54
CA LEU A 207 -5.28 -20.08 -9.96
C LEU A 207 -4.54 -18.79 -9.67
N ASP A 208 -3.35 -18.93 -9.12
CA ASP A 208 -2.40 -17.86 -8.86
C ASP A 208 -1.18 -18.01 -9.77
N PHE A 209 -0.72 -16.90 -10.33
CA PHE A 209 0.56 -16.81 -11.03
C PHE A 209 1.41 -15.72 -10.39
N PHE A 210 2.32 -16.15 -9.52
CA PHE A 210 3.29 -15.31 -8.85
C PHE A 210 4.48 -15.00 -9.76
N ILE A 211 4.86 -13.71 -9.81
CA ILE A 211 6.01 -13.20 -10.54
C ILE A 211 6.78 -12.28 -9.59
N PRO A 212 8.00 -12.66 -9.17
CA PRO A 212 8.75 -11.87 -8.19
C PRO A 212 9.14 -10.47 -8.68
N ALA A 213 9.29 -9.55 -7.75
CA ALA A 213 9.89 -8.23 -7.93
C ALA A 213 11.25 -8.32 -8.65
N GLY A 214 11.53 -7.34 -9.49
CA GLY A 214 12.79 -7.25 -10.23
C GLY A 214 12.97 -8.31 -11.34
N SER A 215 12.00 -9.22 -11.51
CA SER A 215 12.06 -10.24 -12.57
C SER A 215 11.64 -9.70 -13.94
N PHE A 216 10.94 -8.57 -13.97
CA PHE A 216 10.54 -7.89 -15.18
C PHE A 216 11.73 -7.19 -15.85
N LYS A 217 11.84 -7.34 -17.16
CA LYS A 217 12.87 -6.70 -17.97
C LYS A 217 12.26 -5.56 -18.78
N PRO A 218 12.88 -4.35 -18.77
CA PRO A 218 12.46 -3.28 -19.64
C PRO A 218 12.68 -3.66 -21.12
N GLU A 219 11.69 -3.38 -21.97
CA GLU A 219 11.73 -3.50 -23.42
C GLU A 219 11.20 -2.23 -24.08
N GLY A 220 11.90 -1.75 -25.12
CA GLY A 220 11.52 -0.56 -25.86
C GLY A 220 12.30 0.68 -25.43
N LYS A 221 11.81 1.86 -25.85
CA LYS A 221 12.39 3.15 -25.50
C LYS A 221 11.73 3.71 -24.24
N PRO A 222 12.38 4.59 -23.47
CA PRO A 222 11.83 5.16 -22.24
C PRO A 222 10.42 5.77 -22.38
N GLU A 223 10.16 6.47 -23.50
CA GLU A 223 8.86 7.10 -23.79
C GLU A 223 7.72 6.12 -24.14
N HIS A 224 8.07 4.85 -24.40
CA HIS A 224 7.17 3.75 -24.73
C HIS A 224 7.56 2.47 -23.97
N GLN A 225 8.08 2.64 -22.75
CA GLN A 225 8.72 1.58 -21.99
C GLN A 225 7.69 0.51 -21.64
N LYS A 226 8.01 -0.74 -21.98
CA LYS A 226 7.26 -1.90 -21.55
C LYS A 226 8.11 -2.76 -20.64
N PHE A 227 7.45 -3.59 -19.85
CA PHE A 227 8.10 -4.53 -18.95
C PHE A 227 7.66 -5.93 -19.31
N LYS A 228 8.61 -6.85 -19.39
CA LYS A 228 8.37 -8.22 -19.83
C LYS A 228 8.94 -9.21 -18.83
N TYR A 229 8.15 -10.22 -18.51
CA TYR A 229 8.58 -11.41 -17.81
C TYR A 229 8.41 -12.64 -18.71
N ASP A 230 9.40 -13.52 -18.71
CA ASP A 230 9.33 -14.88 -19.25
C ASP A 230 9.78 -15.85 -18.15
N SER A 231 8.96 -16.84 -17.82
CA SER A 231 9.34 -17.89 -16.88
C SER A 231 10.57 -18.68 -17.37
N PRO A 232 11.34 -19.31 -16.46
CA PRO A 232 12.47 -20.14 -16.83
C PRO A 232 12.11 -21.23 -17.83
N LYS A 233 13.05 -21.58 -18.72
CA LYS A 233 12.83 -22.62 -19.72
C LYS A 233 12.49 -23.95 -19.05
N GLY A 234 11.34 -24.52 -19.40
CA GLY A 234 10.87 -25.80 -18.85
C GLY A 234 9.86 -25.67 -17.71
N SER A 235 9.52 -24.45 -17.30
CA SER A 235 8.48 -24.17 -16.31
C SER A 235 7.12 -24.77 -16.71
N ARG A 236 6.35 -25.15 -15.69
CA ARG A 236 4.97 -25.62 -15.79
C ARG A 236 4.17 -24.99 -14.64
N PRO A 237 3.35 -23.97 -14.90
CA PRO A 237 3.05 -23.37 -16.20
C PRO A 237 4.24 -22.62 -16.83
N ASP A 238 4.20 -22.45 -18.15
CA ASP A 238 5.09 -21.54 -18.89
C ASP A 238 4.42 -20.17 -18.96
N ILE A 239 4.91 -19.22 -18.15
CA ILE A 239 4.30 -17.90 -17.95
C ILE A 239 5.06 -16.85 -18.77
N LYS A 240 4.30 -15.99 -19.44
CA LYS A 240 4.78 -14.74 -20.04
C LYS A 240 3.86 -13.61 -19.63
N ALA A 241 4.41 -12.56 -19.04
CA ALA A 241 3.65 -11.38 -18.67
C ALA A 241 4.27 -10.13 -19.31
N ARG A 242 3.42 -9.17 -19.65
CA ARG A 242 3.83 -7.87 -20.20
C ARG A 242 3.02 -6.75 -19.57
N PHE A 243 3.68 -5.65 -19.25
CA PHE A 243 3.08 -4.41 -18.77
C PHE A 243 3.46 -3.24 -19.66
N ASP A 244 2.51 -2.35 -19.90
CA ASP A 244 2.69 -1.00 -20.42
C ASP A 244 2.09 -0.05 -19.37
N LEU A 245 2.95 0.41 -18.45
CA LEU A 245 2.54 1.21 -17.29
C LEU A 245 2.00 2.59 -17.71
N LEU A 246 2.52 3.16 -18.81
CA LEU A 246 2.06 4.44 -19.36
C LEU A 246 0.62 4.37 -19.90
N LYS A 247 0.24 3.21 -20.43
CA LYS A 247 -1.13 2.97 -20.95
C LYS A 247 -2.02 2.23 -19.96
N CYS A 248 -1.48 1.91 -18.78
CA CYS A 248 -2.10 1.05 -17.77
C CYS A 248 -2.70 -0.23 -18.37
N THR A 249 -1.92 -0.95 -19.19
CA THR A 249 -2.36 -2.22 -19.81
C THR A 249 -1.44 -3.38 -19.47
N PHE A 250 -2.01 -4.58 -19.39
CA PHE A 250 -1.27 -5.81 -19.14
C PHE A 250 -1.67 -6.94 -20.09
N GLU A 251 -0.76 -7.89 -20.29
CA GLU A 251 -1.00 -9.17 -20.95
C GLU A 251 -0.37 -10.30 -20.12
N LEU A 252 -1.14 -11.35 -19.85
CA LEU A 252 -0.69 -12.59 -19.24
C LEU A 252 -0.97 -13.76 -20.18
N LYS A 253 0.06 -14.56 -20.45
CA LYS A 253 -0.05 -15.85 -21.13
C LYS A 253 0.52 -16.95 -20.26
N ALA A 254 -0.29 -17.97 -19.97
CA ALA A 254 0.16 -19.16 -19.27
C ALA A 254 -0.18 -20.40 -20.09
N GLU A 255 0.84 -21.18 -20.46
CA GLU A 255 0.68 -22.45 -21.18
C GLU A 255 0.97 -23.63 -20.25
N LYS A 256 0.44 -24.81 -20.59
CA LYS A 256 0.68 -26.07 -19.86
C LYS A 256 0.24 -26.01 -18.39
N VAL A 257 -0.81 -25.23 -18.09
CA VAL A 257 -1.39 -25.12 -16.75
C VAL A 257 -1.91 -26.51 -16.31
N PRO A 258 -1.43 -27.09 -15.18
CA PRO A 258 -1.82 -28.44 -14.76
C PRO A 258 -3.34 -28.62 -14.63
N LYS A 259 -3.86 -29.75 -15.11
CA LYS A 259 -5.28 -30.10 -14.98
C LYS A 259 -5.56 -30.69 -13.59
N ASN A 260 -5.77 -29.84 -12.60
CA ASN A 260 -6.29 -30.26 -11.29
C ASN A 260 -7.76 -29.86 -11.09
N GLY A 261 -8.50 -29.75 -12.19
CA GLY A 261 -9.89 -29.34 -12.21
C GLY A 261 -10.05 -27.83 -12.07
N LYS A 262 -11.01 -27.29 -12.82
CA LYS A 262 -11.75 -26.07 -12.50
C LYS A 262 -11.03 -24.73 -12.74
N ILE A 263 -10.89 -24.38 -14.01
CA ILE A 263 -11.34 -23.04 -14.41
C ILE A 263 -12.46 -23.24 -15.41
N ALA A 264 -13.69 -23.04 -14.95
CA ALA A 264 -14.84 -22.90 -15.85
C ALA A 264 -14.92 -21.45 -16.36
N SER A 265 -15.37 -21.26 -17.60
CA SER A 265 -15.40 -19.94 -18.26
C SER A 265 -16.47 -18.97 -17.70
N THR A 266 -17.07 -19.28 -16.55
CA THR A 266 -18.40 -18.76 -16.19
C THR A 266 -18.37 -17.49 -15.33
N THR A 267 -17.26 -17.14 -14.70
CA THR A 267 -16.95 -15.80 -14.18
C THR A 267 -15.45 -15.76 -13.94
N LEU A 268 -14.77 -14.67 -14.30
CA LEU A 268 -13.35 -14.52 -13.99
C LEU A 268 -13.10 -13.18 -13.33
N ALA A 269 -12.68 -13.22 -12.06
CA ALA A 269 -12.00 -12.08 -11.46
C ALA A 269 -10.50 -12.25 -11.73
N VAL A 270 -9.86 -11.19 -12.22
CA VAL A 270 -8.40 -11.12 -12.31
C VAL A 270 -7.97 -10.07 -11.30
N ALA A 271 -7.21 -10.47 -10.28
CA ALA A 271 -6.57 -9.52 -9.38
C ALA A 271 -5.05 -9.53 -9.58
N MET A 272 -4.41 -8.38 -9.47
CA MET A 272 -2.98 -8.14 -9.46
C MET A 272 -2.67 -7.41 -8.16
N TYR A 273 -1.94 -8.12 -7.33
CA TYR A 273 -1.29 -7.55 -6.15
C TYR A 273 0.10 -7.18 -6.62
N VAL A 274 0.49 -5.95 -6.27
CA VAL A 274 1.74 -5.27 -6.58
C VAL A 274 2.26 -4.79 -5.24
#